data_AF-A0A285ZQS9-F1
#
_entry.id   AF-A0A285ZQS9-F1
#
_cell.length_a   1.000
_cell.length_b   1.000
_cell.length_c   1.000
_cell.angle_alpha   90.00
_cell.angle_beta   90.00
_cell.angle_gamma   90.00
#
_symmetry.space_group_name_H-M   'P 1'
#
loop_
_entity.id
_entity.type
_entity.pdbx_description
1 polymer ?
#
loop_
_entity_poly.entity_id
_entity_poly.type
_entity_poly.pdbx_seq_one_letter_code
_entity_poly.pdbx_strand_id
1 'polypeptide(L)'
;MKLQIFRCLLFAGILATAWNCSESAATQDTASKKSTSNLQIPQNIVVSEPSYFYQLGSNYYIIASTTMTVSDGSGKVIGTFNTSTGAIMSLSGDIIAINLDLSKMPVVAPTAPTKTLIAVDLDS
;
A
#
# COMPACT_ATOMS: atom_id res chain seq x y z
N MET A 1 6.67 -34.95 59.26
CA MET A 1 6.50 -34.04 58.10
C MET A 1 5.25 -33.19 58.35
N LYS A 2 5.40 -31.86 58.46
CA LYS A 2 4.32 -30.93 58.85
C LYS A 2 4.23 -29.87 57.74
N LEU A 3 3.34 -30.08 56.77
CA LEU A 3 3.07 -29.15 55.68
C LEU A 3 2.20 -28.02 56.22
N GLN A 4 2.74 -26.80 56.25
CA GLN A 4 2.00 -25.61 56.61
C GLN A 4 1.47 -24.93 55.34
N ILE A 5 0.14 -24.94 55.19
CA ILE A 5 -0.66 -23.74 54.88
C ILE A 5 -0.21 -23.06 53.55
N PHE A 6 -0.60 -23.51 52.36
CA PHE A 6 -1.96 -23.43 51.79
C PHE A 6 -2.77 -22.19 52.24
N ARG A 7 -2.24 -20.97 52.08
CA ARG A 7 -2.98 -19.70 52.27
C ARG A 7 -2.62 -18.55 51.31
N CYS A 8 -2.25 -18.84 50.08
CA CYS A 8 -2.29 -17.82 49.00
C CYS A 8 -3.32 -18.21 47.93
N LEU A 9 -4.50 -18.67 48.37
CA LEU A 9 -5.73 -18.65 47.57
C LEU A 9 -6.17 -17.19 47.42
N LEU A 10 -5.55 -16.47 46.49
CA LEU A 10 -6.08 -15.20 45.96
C LEU A 10 -6.87 -15.52 44.70
N PHE A 11 -8.07 -16.06 44.92
CA PHE A 11 -9.18 -15.87 44.01
C PHE A 11 -9.61 -14.40 44.12
N ALA A 12 -9.17 -13.58 43.18
CA ALA A 12 -9.92 -12.40 42.75
C ALA A 12 -10.09 -12.53 41.24
N GLY A 13 -11.12 -13.27 40.86
CA GLY A 13 -11.56 -13.39 39.49
C GLY A 13 -12.43 -12.21 39.09
N ILE A 14 -12.35 -11.94 37.77
CA ILE A 14 -13.41 -11.47 36.87
C ILE A 14 -13.98 -10.06 37.13
N LEU A 15 -13.69 -9.13 36.23
CA LEU A 15 -14.63 -8.66 35.19
C LEU A 15 -14.05 -7.44 34.48
N ALA A 16 -13.78 -7.61 33.19
CA ALA A 16 -13.82 -6.51 32.26
C ALA A 16 -15.24 -5.92 32.24
N THR A 17 -15.37 -4.60 32.32
CA THR A 17 -16.13 -3.75 31.38
C THR A 17 -16.38 -2.37 31.98
N ALA A 18 -15.78 -1.35 31.35
CA ALA A 18 -16.30 -0.01 31.12
C ALA A 18 -15.12 0.74 30.46
N TRP A 19 -14.91 0.61 29.16
CA TRP A 19 -15.65 1.41 28.17
C TRP A 19 -16.14 2.72 28.79
N ASN A 20 -15.24 3.69 28.91
CA ASN A 20 -15.63 5.08 29.07
C ASN A 20 -16.25 5.54 27.73
N CYS A 21 -17.51 5.16 27.52
CA CYS A 21 -18.44 5.94 26.70
C CYS A 21 -18.75 7.19 27.52
N SER A 22 -17.91 8.22 27.43
CA SER A 22 -18.44 9.56 27.61
C SER A 22 -19.10 9.92 26.28
N GLU A 23 -20.40 9.69 26.25
CA GLU A 23 -21.32 10.13 25.22
C GLU A 23 -21.25 11.66 25.15
N SER A 24 -20.44 12.18 24.22
CA SER A 24 -20.78 13.44 23.56
C SER A 24 -21.47 13.08 22.26
N ALA A 25 -22.80 13.04 22.34
CA ALA A 25 -23.65 13.16 21.17
C ALA A 25 -23.32 14.49 20.47
N ALA A 26 -22.43 14.44 19.49
CA ALA A 26 -22.25 15.47 18.49
C ALA A 26 -22.28 14.78 17.14
N THR A 27 -23.49 14.78 16.58
CA THR A 27 -23.79 14.81 15.14
C THR A 27 -22.93 13.93 14.24
N GLN A 28 -23.62 12.93 13.72
CA GLN A 28 -23.43 12.26 12.44
C GLN A 28 -22.99 13.23 11.32
N ASP A 29 -21.72 13.63 11.31
CA ASP A 29 -21.10 14.18 10.12
C ASP A 29 -20.95 13.00 9.16
N THR A 30 -21.88 12.97 8.21
CA THR A 30 -21.72 12.26 6.94
C THR A 30 -20.54 12.91 6.22
N ALA A 31 -19.33 12.67 6.72
CA ALA A 31 -18.11 12.89 6.00
C ALA A 31 -17.97 11.71 5.05
N SER A 32 -18.76 11.78 3.98
CA SER A 32 -18.32 11.41 2.65
C SER A 32 -17.03 12.20 2.36
N LYS A 33 -15.95 11.84 3.05
CA LYS A 33 -14.60 12.13 2.59
C LYS A 33 -14.42 11.15 1.46
N LYS A 34 -14.91 11.56 0.30
CA LYS A 34 -14.21 11.37 -0.96
C LYS A 34 -12.75 11.72 -0.67
N SER A 35 -11.99 10.74 -0.18
CA SER A 35 -10.54 10.79 -0.17
C SER A 35 -10.17 10.72 -1.64
N THR A 36 -10.33 11.86 -2.31
CA THR A 36 -9.49 12.19 -3.44
C THR A 36 -8.15 12.44 -2.78
N SER A 37 -7.49 11.35 -2.37
CA SER A 37 -6.05 11.37 -2.13
C SER A 37 -5.53 11.93 -3.44
N ASN A 38 -5.03 13.16 -3.39
CA ASN A 38 -4.41 13.80 -4.53
C ASN A 38 -3.06 13.08 -4.70
N LEU A 39 -3.15 11.80 -5.09
CA LEU A 39 -2.06 10.89 -5.40
C LEU A 39 -1.42 11.49 -6.63
N GLN A 40 -0.52 12.44 -6.40
CA GLN A 40 0.25 13.06 -7.44
C GLN A 40 1.30 12.04 -7.87
N ILE A 41 1.02 11.36 -8.98
CA ILE A 41 1.97 10.46 -9.63
C ILE A 41 3.22 11.30 -9.95
N PRO A 42 4.40 10.90 -9.45
CA PRO A 42 5.66 11.55 -9.80
C PRO A 42 5.83 11.64 -11.32
N GLN A 43 6.15 12.84 -11.82
CA GLN A 43 6.28 13.12 -13.26
C GLN A 43 7.49 12.40 -13.91
N ASN A 44 8.38 11.82 -13.11
CA ASN A 44 9.59 11.13 -13.56
C ASN A 44 9.43 9.61 -13.64
N ILE A 45 8.23 9.07 -13.46
CA ILE A 45 7.99 7.63 -13.61
C ILE A 45 7.99 7.29 -15.11
N VAL A 46 8.95 6.45 -15.50
CA VAL A 46 9.07 5.93 -16.86
C VAL A 46 8.60 4.49 -16.86
N VAL A 47 7.57 4.20 -17.64
CA VAL A 47 7.05 2.83 -17.84
C VAL A 47 6.99 2.50 -19.32
N SER A 48 7.28 1.24 -19.64
CA SER A 48 7.23 0.71 -21.02
C SER A 48 5.83 0.27 -21.45
N GLU A 49 4.94 0.04 -20.48
CA GLU A 49 3.56 -0.39 -20.69
C GLU A 49 2.62 0.29 -19.68
N PRO A 50 1.30 0.33 -19.95
CA PRO A 50 0.34 0.83 -18.97
C PRO A 50 0.50 0.09 -17.64
N SER A 51 0.61 0.84 -16.55
CA SER A 51 0.93 0.27 -15.24
C SER A 51 0.09 0.92 -14.15
N TYR A 52 -0.22 0.18 -13.09
CA TYR A 52 -0.95 0.71 -11.93
C TYR A 52 0.02 1.34 -10.93
N PHE A 53 -0.37 2.47 -10.38
CA PHE A 53 0.38 3.18 -9.35
C PHE A 53 -0.23 2.91 -7.97
N TYR A 54 0.61 2.50 -7.03
CA TYR A 54 0.25 2.36 -5.64
C TYR A 54 1.26 3.07 -4.75
N GLN A 55 0.77 3.82 -3.75
CA GLN A 55 1.62 4.52 -2.79
C GLN A 55 1.33 4.02 -1.38
N LEU A 56 2.38 3.67 -0.64
CA LEU A 56 2.32 3.29 0.77
C LEU A 56 3.31 4.16 1.56
N GLY A 57 2.78 5.16 2.26
CA GLY A 57 3.61 6.17 2.91
C GLY A 57 4.45 6.95 1.89
N SER A 58 5.78 6.91 2.08
CA SER A 58 6.74 7.56 1.16
C SER A 58 7.19 6.67 0.01
N ASN A 59 6.84 5.38 0.02
CA ASN A 59 7.19 4.45 -1.04
C ASN A 59 6.08 4.40 -2.07
N TYR A 60 6.46 4.23 -3.32
CA TYR A 60 5.53 3.99 -4.40
C TYR A 60 5.97 2.78 -5.22
N TYR A 61 4.97 2.14 -5.80
CA TYR A 61 5.04 0.85 -6.45
C TYR A 61 4.33 0.95 -7.79
N ILE A 62 4.98 0.40 -8.80
CA ILE A 62 4.49 0.33 -10.17
C ILE A 62 4.16 -1.12 -10.47
N ILE A 63 2.89 -1.41 -10.77
CA ILE A 63 2.41 -2.75 -11.09
C ILE A 63 2.19 -2.81 -12.60
N ALA A 64 3.02 -3.60 -13.29
CA ALA A 64 2.89 -3.85 -14.72
C ALA A 64 1.55 -4.54 -15.03
N SER A 65 0.78 -3.99 -15.98
CA SER A 65 -0.56 -4.51 -16.28
C SER A 65 -0.58 -5.88 -16.97
N THR A 66 0.51 -6.26 -17.66
CA THR A 66 0.59 -7.56 -18.35
C THR A 66 1.20 -8.64 -17.46
N THR A 67 2.32 -8.34 -16.83
CA THR A 67 3.13 -9.33 -16.10
C THR A 67 2.80 -9.41 -14.61
N MET A 68 2.06 -8.44 -14.08
CA MET A 68 1.83 -8.28 -12.64
C MET A 68 3.13 -8.13 -11.83
N THR A 69 4.25 -7.80 -12.47
CA THR A 69 5.50 -7.50 -11.76
C THR A 69 5.37 -6.17 -11.05
N VAL A 70 5.91 -6.10 -9.84
CA VAL A 70 5.91 -4.89 -9.03
C VAL A 70 7.32 -4.35 -8.96
N SER A 71 7.49 -3.11 -9.41
CA SER A 71 8.74 -2.37 -9.36
C SER A 71 8.65 -1.18 -8.42
N ASP A 72 9.79 -0.76 -7.89
CA ASP A 72 9.91 0.52 -7.19
C ASP A 72 10.01 1.69 -8.18
N GLY A 73 10.14 2.90 -7.64
CA GLY A 73 10.28 4.12 -8.43
C GLY A 73 11.54 4.27 -9.27
N SER A 74 12.55 3.44 -9.02
CA SER A 74 13.76 3.37 -9.85
C SER A 74 13.61 2.38 -11.01
N GLY A 75 12.48 1.66 -11.08
CA GLY A 75 12.24 0.61 -12.07
C GLY A 75 12.81 -0.75 -11.66
N LYS A 76 13.36 -0.89 -10.46
CA LYS A 76 13.84 -2.18 -9.96
C LYS A 76 12.65 -3.05 -9.55
N VAL A 77 12.61 -4.28 -10.05
CA VAL A 77 11.60 -5.27 -9.64
C VAL A 77 11.83 -5.67 -8.18
N ILE A 78 10.77 -5.57 -7.38
CA ILE A 78 10.79 -5.91 -5.95
C ILE A 78 9.82 -7.02 -5.57
N GLY A 79 8.95 -7.44 -6.51
CA GLY A 79 7.90 -8.39 -6.19
C GLY A 79 6.90 -8.66 -7.32
N THR A 80 5.79 -9.28 -6.94
CA THR A 80 4.66 -9.59 -7.82
C THR A 80 3.33 -9.23 -7.17
N PHE A 81 2.34 -8.92 -8.00
CA PHE A 81 0.98 -8.69 -7.57
C PHE A 81 0.15 -9.97 -7.73
N ASN A 82 -0.47 -10.42 -6.64
CA ASN A 82 -1.41 -11.52 -6.65
C ASN A 82 -2.82 -10.97 -6.87
N THR A 83 -3.37 -11.20 -8.06
CA THR A 83 -4.70 -10.73 -8.45
C THR A 83 -5.83 -11.42 -7.69
N SER A 84 -5.59 -12.61 -7.12
CA SER A 84 -6.62 -13.35 -6.36
C SER A 84 -6.78 -12.79 -4.94
N THR A 85 -5.70 -12.35 -4.32
CA THR A 85 -5.71 -11.80 -2.95
C THR A 85 -5.64 -10.28 -2.91
N GLY A 86 -5.38 -9.63 -4.04
CA GLY A 86 -5.11 -8.20 -4.11
C GLY A 86 -3.86 -7.82 -3.30
N ALA A 87 -2.82 -8.66 -3.34
CA ALA A 87 -1.63 -8.48 -2.51
C ALA A 87 -0.38 -8.21 -3.34
N ILE A 88 0.48 -7.32 -2.86
CA ILE A 88 1.86 -7.19 -3.33
C ILE A 88 2.73 -8.10 -2.47
N MET A 89 3.40 -9.06 -3.11
CA MET A 89 4.35 -9.96 -2.47
C MET A 89 5.77 -9.59 -2.89
N SER A 90 6.71 -9.55 -1.94
CA SER A 90 8.13 -9.37 -2.22
C SER A 90 8.71 -10.58 -2.95
N LEU A 91 9.90 -10.43 -3.55
CA LEU A 91 10.65 -11.56 -4.12
C LEU A 91 11.00 -12.65 -3.09
N SER A 92 10.97 -12.32 -1.79
CA SER A 92 11.20 -13.24 -0.67
C SER A 92 9.92 -13.93 -0.18
N GLY A 93 8.75 -13.53 -0.70
CA GLY A 93 7.44 -14.06 -0.30
C GLY A 93 6.75 -13.29 0.82
N ASP A 94 7.32 -12.17 1.27
CA ASP A 94 6.72 -11.32 2.30
C ASP A 94 5.59 -10.47 1.71
N ILE A 95 4.55 -10.23 2.50
CA ILE A 95 3.44 -9.37 2.10
C ILE A 95 3.81 -7.91 2.36
N ILE A 96 3.84 -7.11 1.29
CA ILE A 96 4.11 -5.66 1.34
C ILE A 96 2.79 -4.89 1.52
N ALA A 97 1.73 -5.31 0.84
CA ALA A 97 0.40 -4.70 0.90
C ALA A 97 -0.69 -5.72 0.52
N ILE A 98 -1.92 -5.52 1.01
CA ILE A 98 -3.08 -6.40 0.77
C ILE A 98 -4.35 -5.60 0.50
N ASN A 99 -5.40 -6.29 0.05
CA ASN A 99 -6.72 -5.71 -0.22
C ASN A 99 -6.68 -4.57 -1.25
N LEU A 100 -5.77 -4.68 -2.20
CA LEU A 100 -5.60 -3.73 -3.28
C LEU A 100 -6.53 -4.07 -4.43
N ASP A 101 -7.23 -3.04 -4.93
CA ASP A 101 -8.16 -3.14 -6.04
C ASP A 101 -7.61 -2.34 -7.22
N LEU A 102 -7.12 -3.06 -8.25
CA LEU A 102 -6.53 -2.46 -9.45
C LEU A 102 -7.50 -1.52 -10.17
N SER A 103 -8.81 -1.77 -10.09
CA SER A 103 -9.82 -0.91 -10.74
C SER A 103 -9.93 0.48 -10.11
N LYS A 104 -9.45 0.63 -8.88
CA LYS A 104 -9.44 1.90 -8.13
C LYS A 104 -8.07 2.58 -8.15
N MET A 105 -7.07 1.96 -8.77
CA MET A 105 -5.72 2.50 -8.80
C MET A 105 -5.53 3.51 -9.94
N PRO A 106 -4.78 4.60 -9.72
CA PRO A 106 -4.32 5.45 -10.80
C PRO A 106 -3.47 4.65 -11.79
N VAL A 107 -3.65 4.93 -13.08
CA VAL A 107 -2.88 4.30 -14.16
C VAL A 107 -1.81 5.26 -14.65
N VAL A 108 -0.58 4.76 -14.81
CA VAL A 108 0.55 5.42 -15.43
C VAL A 108 0.62 4.98 -16.89
N ALA A 109 0.61 5.95 -17.80
CA ALA A 109 0.75 5.70 -19.23
C ALA A 109 2.22 5.49 -19.63
N PRO A 110 2.51 4.71 -20.68
CA PRO A 110 3.85 4.58 -21.23
C PRO A 110 4.47 5.93 -21.58
N THR A 111 5.73 6.12 -21.20
CA THR A 111 6.48 7.28 -21.67
C THR A 111 6.87 7.05 -23.11
N ALA A 112 6.32 7.84 -24.03
CA ALA A 112 6.79 7.82 -25.41
C ALA A 112 8.28 8.19 -25.44
N PRO A 113 9.12 7.47 -26.20
CA PRO A 113 10.51 7.89 -26.37
C PRO A 113 10.51 9.27 -27.03
N THR A 114 10.99 10.29 -26.32
CA THR A 114 11.27 11.60 -26.92
C THR A 114 12.42 11.38 -27.89
N LYS A 115 12.09 11.11 -29.16
CA LYS A 115 13.06 11.09 -30.24
C LYS A 115 13.52 12.52 -30.48
N THR A 116 14.43 13.02 -29.65
CA THR A 116 15.21 14.20 -30.00
C THR A 116 16.16 13.76 -31.11
N LEU A 117 15.69 13.85 -32.35
CA LEU A 117 16.53 13.78 -33.52
C LEU A 117 17.46 14.99 -33.45
N ILE A 118 18.62 14.83 -32.82
CA ILE A 118 19.75 15.71 -33.07
C ILE A 118 20.14 15.38 -34.51
N ALA A 119 19.61 16.14 -35.46
CA ALA A 119 20.18 16.20 -36.78
C ALA A 119 21.59 16.77 -36.57
N VAL A 120 22.56 15.87 -36.45
CA VAL A 120 23.95 16.23 -36.68
C VAL A 120 24.01 16.43 -38.19
N ASP A 121 23.74 17.66 -38.59
CA ASP A 121 24.06 18.20 -39.90
C ASP A 121 25.59 18.11 -40.02
N LEU A 122 26.07 16.96 -40.52
CA LEU A 122 27.43 16.82 -41.02
C LEU A 122 27.42 17.45 -42.40
N ASP A 123 27.38 18.78 -42.43
CA ASP A 123 27.69 19.55 -43.63
C ASP A 123 29.09 20.15 -43.46
N SER A 124 29.90 19.94 -44.50
CA SER A 124 31.32 20.31 -44.71
C SER A 124 32.41 19.37 -44.19
#